data_AF-A0A2G5DV64-F1
#
_entry.id   AF-A0A2G5DV64-F1
#
_cell.length_a   1.000
_cell.length_b   1.000
_cell.length_c   1.000
_cell.angle_alpha   90.00
_cell.angle_beta   90.00
_cell.angle_gamma   90.00
#
_symmetry.space_group_name_H-M   'P 1'
#
loop_
_entity.id
_entity.type
_entity.pdbx_description
1 polymer ?
#
loop_
_entity_poly.entity_id
_entity_poly.type
_entity_poly.pdbx_seq_one_letter_code
_entity_poly.pdbx_strand_id
1 'polypeptide(L)'
;MLVIYTDYLEKSSDHKAWVSVKLSLSFYQNSKHSDKKMADEVSEHVTGAADQKRSTPRLNTRILSSLSRRSVAAHPWHDLEIGPGAPSVVNVVVEITKGSKVKYELDKKTGMIKVDRVLYSSVVYPHNYGFIPRTLCEDNDPMDVLVLMQEPVLPGCFLRARAIGLMPMIDQGEKDDKIIAVCADDPEYRHYTDIKQLAPHRLMEIKRFFEDYKKNENKEVAVDDFLPASTAHEAIQYSMDLYAEYILHSLRR
;
A
#
# COMPACT_ATOMS: atom_id res chain seq x y z
N MET A 1 34.52 0.01 3.14
CA MET A 1 34.90 -1.10 2.26
C MET A 1 35.12 -2.32 3.15
N LEU A 2 34.12 -3.19 3.21
CA LEU A 2 34.21 -4.50 3.85
C LEU A 2 33.41 -5.44 2.96
N VAL A 3 34.11 -6.45 2.46
CA VAL A 3 33.60 -7.56 1.66
C VAL A 3 33.46 -8.76 2.63
N ILE A 4 32.78 -9.82 2.19
CA ILE A 4 32.96 -11.23 2.60
C ILE A 4 31.98 -11.73 3.70
N TYR A 5 31.28 -12.88 3.68
CA TYR A 5 31.02 -14.00 2.74
C TYR A 5 29.58 -14.51 3.01
N THR A 6 28.93 -15.05 1.98
CA THR A 6 27.82 -16.02 2.09
C THR A 6 28.36 -17.42 2.31
N ASP A 7 27.68 -18.24 3.12
CA ASP A 7 27.69 -19.70 2.96
C ASP A 7 26.27 -20.27 3.13
N TYR A 8 26.02 -21.29 2.33
CA TYR A 8 24.74 -21.94 2.02
C TYR A 8 24.73 -23.37 2.63
N LEU A 9 23.56 -23.78 3.14
CA LEU A 9 23.00 -25.15 3.27
C LEU A 9 23.71 -26.22 4.14
N GLU A 10 22.95 -26.92 5.00
CA GLU A 10 22.22 -28.14 4.61
C GLU A 10 21.22 -28.63 5.68
N LYS A 11 20.27 -29.48 5.25
CA LYS A 11 19.16 -30.07 6.01
C LYS A 11 19.63 -30.91 7.20
N SER A 12 18.87 -30.88 8.30
CA SER A 12 18.87 -31.95 9.30
C SER A 12 17.46 -32.47 9.53
N SER A 13 17.31 -33.76 9.29
CA SER A 13 16.22 -34.64 9.71
C SER A 13 16.39 -34.97 11.19
N ASP A 14 15.30 -34.94 11.94
CA ASP A 14 15.00 -35.63 13.20
C ASP A 14 15.97 -35.60 14.42
N HIS A 15 15.32 -35.44 15.57
CA HIS A 15 15.70 -35.79 16.95
C HIS A 15 16.35 -34.73 17.89
N LYS A 16 15.49 -34.24 18.80
CA LYS A 16 15.66 -34.08 20.27
C LYS A 16 17.09 -33.89 20.79
N ALA A 17 17.44 -32.66 21.19
CA ALA A 17 18.26 -32.42 22.38
C ALA A 17 18.08 -30.99 22.90
N TRP A 18 17.89 -30.87 24.21
CA TRP A 18 17.88 -29.62 24.96
C TRP A 18 19.31 -29.14 25.19
N VAL A 19 19.61 -27.86 24.92
CA VAL A 19 20.82 -27.22 25.42
C VAL A 19 20.45 -25.90 26.08
N SER A 20 20.64 -25.86 27.39
CA SER A 20 20.59 -24.67 28.23
C SER A 20 21.93 -23.95 28.15
N VAL A 21 21.93 -22.64 27.87
CA VAL A 21 23.12 -21.81 28.02
C VAL A 21 22.80 -20.62 28.93
N LYS A 22 23.49 -20.62 30.07
CA LYS A 22 23.46 -19.65 31.16
C LYS A 22 23.76 -18.22 30.68
N LEU A 23 22.91 -17.27 31.07
CA LEU A 23 23.33 -15.89 31.27
C LEU A 23 24.21 -15.80 32.53
N SER A 24 25.34 -15.11 32.43
CA SER A 24 26.04 -14.55 33.59
C SER A 24 26.27 -13.06 33.37
N LEU A 25 25.60 -12.23 34.18
CA LEU A 25 26.00 -10.85 34.43
C LEU A 25 27.29 -10.87 35.27
N SER A 26 28.22 -9.97 34.99
CA SER A 26 29.11 -9.42 36.02
C SER A 26 28.99 -7.89 36.04
N PHE A 27 28.76 -7.38 37.24
CA PHE A 27 28.82 -5.96 37.59
C PHE A 27 30.27 -5.59 37.89
N TYR A 28 30.66 -4.35 37.56
CA TYR A 28 31.76 -3.66 38.22
C TYR A 28 31.32 -2.23 38.59
N GLN A 29 31.28 -1.96 39.89
CA GLN A 29 31.13 -0.64 40.56
C GLN A 29 32.47 0.13 40.43
N ASN A 30 32.64 1.45 40.56
CA ASN A 30 32.24 2.47 41.54
C ASN A 30 32.67 3.84 40.93
N SER A 31 32.05 5.00 41.17
CA SER A 31 32.25 5.88 42.35
C SER A 31 31.60 7.25 42.02
N LYS A 32 30.44 7.66 42.56
CA LYS A 32 30.17 8.47 43.78
C LYS A 32 30.98 9.76 44.00
N HIS A 33 30.34 10.93 43.79
CA HIS A 33 30.16 12.10 44.70
C HIS A 33 29.65 13.28 43.84
N SER A 34 28.73 14.17 44.23
CA SER A 34 28.26 14.59 45.55
C SER A 34 26.93 15.37 45.46
N ASP A 35 26.24 15.40 46.61
CA ASP A 35 24.89 15.86 46.94
C ASP A 35 24.48 17.34 46.73
N LYS A 36 23.16 17.50 46.53
CA LYS A 36 22.16 18.40 47.18
C LYS A 36 22.39 19.92 47.30
N LYS A 37 21.41 20.64 46.73
CA LYS A 37 20.48 21.66 47.30
C LYS A 37 20.02 22.49 46.08
N MET A 38 18.74 22.73 45.80
CA MET A 38 17.82 23.56 46.59
C MET A 38 16.43 23.40 45.94
N ALA A 39 15.41 23.17 46.76
CA ALA A 39 14.01 23.37 46.38
C ALA A 39 13.64 24.82 46.75
N ASP A 40 13.01 25.53 45.82
CA ASP A 40 11.87 26.44 45.99
C ASP A 40 11.83 27.48 44.86
N GLU A 41 10.59 27.81 44.43
CA GLU A 41 10.19 28.87 43.49
C GLU A 41 10.50 28.56 41.99
N VAL A 42 9.60 28.63 41.01
CA VAL A 42 8.49 29.55 40.74
C VAL A 42 7.42 28.86 39.88
N SER A 43 6.18 29.28 40.07
CA SER A 43 4.93 28.98 39.38
C SER A 43 4.85 29.38 37.89
N GLU A 44 3.79 28.91 37.23
CA GLU A 44 3.20 29.39 35.97
C GLU A 44 3.83 28.92 34.64
N HIS A 45 3.20 27.92 33.99
CA HIS A 45 2.35 28.17 32.83
C HIS A 45 1.77 26.84 32.31
N VAL A 46 0.45 26.68 32.48
CA VAL A 46 -0.36 25.74 31.70
C VAL A 46 -0.77 26.47 30.43
N THR A 47 -0.24 26.07 29.27
CA THR A 47 -0.84 26.39 27.97
C THR A 47 -0.57 25.30 26.94
N GLY A 48 -1.63 24.57 26.59
CA GLY A 48 -1.97 24.11 25.23
C GLY A 48 -0.91 23.37 24.41
N ALA A 49 -0.94 22.04 24.43
CA ALA A 49 -0.46 21.25 23.31
C ALA A 49 -1.46 21.39 22.14
N ALA A 50 -1.18 22.32 21.23
CA ALA A 50 -1.89 22.43 19.96
C ALA A 50 -1.23 21.51 18.92
N ASP A 51 -2.04 20.58 18.41
CA ASP A 51 -1.79 19.68 17.29
C ASP A 51 -1.34 20.45 16.04
N GLN A 52 -0.03 20.45 15.76
CA GLN A 52 0.52 21.00 14.53
C GLN A 52 0.48 19.93 13.43
N LYS A 53 -0.65 19.87 12.70
CA LYS A 53 -0.70 19.23 11.38
C LYS A 53 0.38 19.86 10.48
N ARG A 54 1.50 19.17 10.27
CA ARG A 54 2.54 19.58 9.33
C ARG A 54 1.97 19.53 7.92
N SER A 55 1.94 20.68 7.25
CA SER A 55 1.57 20.79 5.83
C SER A 55 2.62 20.07 4.99
N THR A 56 2.24 18.96 4.34
CA THR A 56 3.06 18.30 3.32
C THR A 56 3.30 19.27 2.15
N PRO A 57 4.55 19.42 1.65
CA PRO A 57 4.83 20.30 0.54
C PRO A 57 4.33 19.68 -0.77
N ARG A 58 3.57 20.45 -1.56
CA ARG A 58 3.05 20.01 -2.85
C ARG A 58 4.19 19.76 -3.85
N LEU A 59 4.19 18.59 -4.47
CA LEU A 59 5.13 18.24 -5.55
C LEU A 59 4.97 19.25 -6.71
N ASN A 60 6.03 19.97 -7.04
CA ASN A 60 6.00 20.95 -8.13
C ASN A 60 6.44 20.32 -9.48
N THR A 61 5.95 20.88 -10.59
CA THR A 61 6.19 20.38 -11.95
C THR A 61 7.67 20.37 -12.33
N ARG A 62 8.49 21.23 -11.73
CA ARG A 62 9.94 21.32 -12.01
C ARG A 62 10.68 20.08 -11.51
N ILE A 63 10.40 19.62 -10.29
CA ILE A 63 10.99 18.39 -9.72
C ILE A 63 10.63 17.17 -10.59
N LEU A 64 9.37 17.07 -11.00
CA LEU A 64 8.89 15.99 -11.87
C LEU A 64 9.53 16.03 -13.27
N SER A 65 9.68 17.23 -13.86
CA SER A 65 10.29 17.38 -15.19
C SER A 65 11.78 17.04 -15.22
N SER A 66 12.51 17.21 -14.11
CA SER A 66 13.93 16.82 -14.03
C SER A 66 14.14 15.30 -13.98
N LEU A 67 13.11 14.53 -13.61
CA LEU A 67 13.12 13.06 -13.67
C LEU A 67 12.82 12.53 -15.08
N SER A 68 12.14 13.33 -15.91
CA SER A 68 11.63 12.96 -17.25
C SER A 68 12.70 12.88 -18.36
N ARG A 69 13.96 13.28 -18.12
CA ARG A 69 15.06 13.16 -19.10
C ARG A 69 15.77 11.79 -19.07
N ARG A 70 15.04 10.68 -18.94
CA ARG A 70 15.64 9.33 -18.97
C ARG A 70 15.15 8.57 -20.20
N SER A 71 16.08 8.07 -21.01
CA SER A 71 15.82 7.13 -22.13
C SER A 71 15.53 5.70 -21.64
N VAL A 72 15.03 5.58 -20.41
CA VAL A 72 14.74 4.32 -19.72
C VAL A 72 13.22 4.13 -19.81
N ALA A 73 12.77 2.88 -19.98
CA ALA A 73 11.34 2.57 -19.93
C ALA A 73 10.71 3.21 -18.68
N ALA A 74 9.61 3.95 -18.88
CA ALA A 74 8.95 4.68 -17.80
C ALA A 74 8.51 3.70 -16.71
N HIS A 75 8.94 3.96 -15.47
CA HIS A 75 8.56 3.16 -14.31
C HIS A 75 7.08 3.44 -13.98
N PRO A 76 6.17 2.45 -14.09
CA PRO A 76 4.72 2.69 -14.06
C PRO A 76 4.24 3.26 -12.72
N TRP A 77 4.94 3.02 -11.62
CA TRP A 77 4.60 3.60 -10.32
C TRP A 77 5.11 5.03 -10.11
N HIS A 78 6.24 5.41 -10.70
CA HIS A 78 6.90 6.68 -10.37
C HIS A 78 6.77 7.71 -11.49
N ASP A 79 6.93 7.27 -12.74
CA ASP A 79 6.97 8.15 -13.90
C ASP A 79 5.57 8.47 -14.42
N LEU A 80 4.62 7.55 -14.28
CA LEU A 80 3.22 7.82 -14.62
C LEU A 80 2.60 8.82 -13.63
N GLU A 81 1.94 9.84 -14.16
CA GLU A 81 1.21 10.80 -13.33
C GLU A 81 -0.05 10.16 -12.74
N ILE A 82 -0.41 10.55 -11.52
CA ILE A 82 -1.68 10.14 -10.89
C ILE A 82 -2.91 10.63 -11.65
N GLY A 83 -2.77 11.68 -12.47
CA GLY A 83 -3.85 12.27 -13.24
C GLY A 83 -4.45 13.53 -12.59
N PRO A 84 -4.95 14.49 -13.39
CA PRO A 84 -5.37 15.82 -12.91
C PRO A 84 -6.68 15.81 -12.10
N GLY A 85 -7.44 14.72 -12.11
CA GLY A 85 -8.69 14.57 -11.37
C GLY A 85 -8.53 13.99 -9.96
N ALA A 86 -7.30 13.70 -9.54
CA ALA A 86 -7.01 13.10 -8.24
C ALA A 86 -7.49 14.03 -7.09
N PRO A 87 -7.99 13.48 -5.97
CA PRO A 87 -8.12 12.04 -5.67
C PRO A 87 -9.38 11.38 -6.28
N SER A 88 -10.29 12.14 -6.88
CA SER A 88 -11.59 11.63 -7.34
C SER A 88 -11.51 10.75 -8.60
N VAL A 89 -10.64 11.13 -9.54
CA VAL A 89 -10.39 10.43 -10.80
C VAL A 89 -8.89 10.32 -10.98
N VAL A 90 -8.38 9.09 -10.98
CA VAL A 90 -6.95 8.79 -11.01
C VAL A 90 -6.63 7.91 -12.22
N ASN A 91 -5.37 7.94 -12.65
CA ASN A 91 -4.84 6.90 -13.51
C ASN A 91 -4.65 5.62 -12.68
N VAL A 92 -4.87 4.47 -13.29
CA VAL A 92 -4.69 3.15 -12.68
C VAL A 92 -3.89 2.30 -13.65
N VAL A 93 -2.80 1.69 -13.16
CA VAL A 93 -2.06 0.68 -13.91
C VAL A 93 -2.67 -0.67 -13.60
N VAL A 94 -3.13 -1.39 -14.61
CA VAL A 94 -3.75 -2.71 -14.47
C VAL A 94 -2.66 -3.76 -14.35
N GLU A 95 -2.74 -4.58 -13.31
CA GLU A 95 -1.86 -5.73 -13.10
C GLU A 95 -2.59 -7.03 -13.48
N ILE A 96 -3.85 -7.18 -13.06
CA ILE A 96 -4.59 -8.42 -13.23
C ILE A 96 -5.85 -8.14 -14.04
N THR A 97 -5.92 -8.82 -15.19
CA THR A 97 -7.06 -8.77 -16.09
C THR A 97 -8.29 -9.41 -15.44
N LYS A 98 -9.45 -8.78 -15.61
CA LYS A 98 -10.76 -9.36 -15.29
C LYS A 98 -10.89 -10.79 -15.85
N GLY A 99 -11.26 -11.74 -15.01
CA GLY A 99 -11.40 -13.15 -15.35
C GLY A 99 -10.10 -13.97 -15.28
N SER A 100 -8.97 -13.36 -14.94
CA SER A 100 -7.69 -14.07 -14.80
C SER A 100 -7.53 -14.74 -13.43
N LYS A 101 -6.85 -15.88 -13.42
CA LYS A 101 -6.30 -16.52 -12.20
C LYS A 101 -4.82 -16.19 -11.97
N VAL A 102 -4.15 -15.58 -12.95
CA VAL A 102 -2.73 -15.23 -12.84
C VAL A 102 -2.65 -13.93 -12.06
N LYS A 103 -2.08 -13.98 -10.86
CA LYS A 103 -1.69 -12.80 -10.09
C LYS A 103 -0.38 -12.30 -10.66
N TYR A 104 -0.47 -11.24 -11.43
CA TYR A 104 0.67 -10.42 -11.76
C TYR A 104 0.90 -9.39 -10.65
N GLU A 105 2.10 -8.87 -10.57
CA GLU A 105 2.44 -7.76 -9.68
C GLU A 105 3.55 -6.91 -10.29
N LEU A 106 3.61 -5.65 -9.91
CA LEU A 106 4.71 -4.77 -10.22
C LEU A 106 5.98 -5.21 -9.48
N ASP A 107 7.04 -5.50 -10.22
CA ASP A 107 8.38 -5.52 -9.63
C ASP A 107 8.90 -4.09 -9.47
N LYS A 108 8.74 -3.54 -8.25
CA LYS A 108 9.12 -2.16 -7.86
C LYS A 108 10.58 -1.79 -8.18
N LYS A 109 11.47 -2.77 -8.36
CA LYS A 109 12.88 -2.51 -8.69
C LYS A 109 13.09 -2.27 -10.18
N THR A 110 12.43 -3.07 -11.03
CA THR A 110 12.61 -3.03 -12.49
C THR A 110 11.55 -2.21 -13.20
N GLY A 111 10.40 -1.96 -12.56
CA GLY A 111 9.23 -1.36 -13.17
C GLY A 111 8.46 -2.31 -14.10
N MET A 112 8.82 -3.59 -14.14
CA MET A 112 8.18 -4.58 -15.00
C MET A 112 7.05 -5.30 -14.27
N ILE A 113 6.03 -5.72 -15.01
CA ILE A 113 5.01 -6.62 -14.51
C ILE A 113 5.56 -8.04 -14.51
N LYS A 114 5.61 -8.68 -13.33
CA LYS A 114 6.01 -10.07 -13.16
C LYS A 114 4.82 -10.94 -12.74
N VAL A 115 4.90 -12.22 -13.04
CA VAL A 115 3.96 -13.21 -12.48
C VAL A 115 4.39 -13.49 -11.05
N ASP A 116 3.52 -13.21 -10.08
CA ASP A 116 3.70 -13.65 -8.69
C ASP A 116 3.34 -15.13 -8.58
N ARG A 117 2.07 -15.45 -8.87
CA ARG A 117 1.54 -16.82 -8.78
C ARG A 117 0.25 -16.99 -9.55
N VAL A 118 -0.19 -18.23 -9.68
CA VAL A 118 -1.57 -18.56 -10.06
C VAL A 118 -2.39 -18.77 -8.79
N LEU A 119 -3.61 -18.23 -8.73
CA LEU A 119 -4.51 -18.43 -7.59
C LEU A 119 -4.77 -19.92 -7.34
N TYR A 120 -4.66 -20.33 -6.08
CA TYR A 120 -4.78 -21.72 -5.62
C TYR A 120 -6.24 -22.19 -5.59
N SER A 121 -7.16 -21.25 -5.40
CA SER A 121 -8.60 -21.45 -5.44
C SER A 121 -9.12 -21.47 -6.89
N SER A 122 -10.36 -21.92 -7.09
CA SER A 122 -11.00 -21.92 -8.42
C SER A 122 -11.50 -20.54 -8.86
N VAL A 123 -11.45 -19.53 -7.99
CA VAL A 123 -11.93 -18.18 -8.30
C VAL A 123 -11.01 -17.45 -9.28
N VAL A 124 -11.58 -16.44 -9.93
CA VAL A 124 -10.92 -15.51 -10.85
C VAL A 124 -11.18 -14.09 -10.38
N TYR A 125 -10.30 -13.14 -10.71
CA TYR A 125 -10.55 -11.73 -10.40
C TYR A 125 -11.83 -11.25 -11.10
N PRO A 126 -12.85 -10.77 -10.38
CA PRO A 126 -14.15 -10.44 -10.98
C PRO A 126 -14.10 -9.16 -11.82
N HIS A 127 -13.10 -8.32 -11.60
CA HIS A 127 -12.89 -7.02 -12.23
C HIS A 127 -11.39 -6.79 -12.46
N ASN A 128 -11.03 -5.78 -13.26
CA ASN A 128 -9.63 -5.44 -13.49
C ASN A 128 -9.03 -4.94 -12.18
N TYR A 129 -7.82 -5.37 -11.86
CA TYR A 129 -7.14 -5.04 -10.62
C TYR A 129 -5.77 -4.44 -10.92
N GLY A 130 -5.35 -3.50 -10.09
CA GLY A 130 -3.99 -3.00 -10.11
C GLY A 130 -3.83 -1.89 -9.08
N PHE A 131 -3.04 -0.88 -9.42
CA PHE A 131 -2.64 0.13 -8.44
C PHE A 131 -2.68 1.56 -8.99
N ILE A 132 -2.70 2.52 -8.07
CA ILE A 132 -2.67 3.95 -8.37
C ILE A 132 -1.20 4.42 -8.37
N PRO A 133 -0.67 5.00 -9.46
CA PRO A 133 0.70 5.49 -9.50
C PRO A 133 0.88 6.69 -8.56
N ARG A 134 2.11 6.90 -8.06
CA ARG A 134 2.46 7.97 -7.10
C ARG A 134 1.63 7.96 -5.80
N THR A 135 1.35 6.77 -5.31
CA THR A 135 0.73 6.52 -4.00
C THR A 135 1.59 5.52 -3.22
N LEU A 136 1.45 5.48 -1.90
CA LEU A 136 2.17 4.59 -0.99
C LEU A 136 1.28 4.24 0.21
N CYS A 137 1.24 2.97 0.58
CA CYS A 137 0.55 2.45 1.75
C CYS A 137 1.55 2.03 2.84
N GLU A 138 1.04 1.68 4.01
CA GLU A 138 1.86 1.34 5.20
C GLU A 138 2.68 0.05 5.02
N ASP A 139 2.24 -0.83 4.11
CA ASP A 139 2.92 -2.05 3.65
C ASP A 139 4.07 -1.77 2.65
N ASN A 140 4.29 -0.51 2.27
CA ASN A 140 5.23 -0.06 1.25
C ASN A 140 4.87 -0.46 -0.19
N ASP A 141 3.60 -0.77 -0.45
CA ASP A 141 3.06 -0.94 -1.80
C ASP A 141 2.24 0.30 -2.23
N PRO A 142 2.03 0.50 -3.54
CA PRO A 142 1.11 1.54 -4.01
C PRO A 142 -0.34 1.16 -3.66
N MET A 143 -1.22 2.17 -3.59
CA MET A 143 -2.64 1.96 -3.26
C MET A 143 -3.32 1.06 -4.29
N ASP A 144 -3.88 -0.05 -3.80
CA ASP A 144 -4.62 -1.02 -4.58
C ASP A 144 -5.98 -0.50 -5.04
N VAL A 145 -6.39 -0.92 -6.23
CA VAL A 145 -7.67 -0.54 -6.84
C VAL A 145 -8.28 -1.65 -7.68
N LEU A 146 -9.57 -1.88 -7.47
CA LEU A 146 -10.42 -2.74 -8.27
C LEU A 146 -11.30 -1.87 -9.19
N VAL A 147 -11.13 -2.01 -10.51
CA VAL A 147 -11.81 -1.21 -11.53
C VAL A 147 -12.91 -2.00 -12.23
N LEU A 148 -14.15 -1.57 -11.99
CA LEU A 148 -15.34 -2.06 -12.67
C LEU A 148 -15.46 -1.42 -14.06
N MET A 149 -15.61 -2.26 -15.08
CA MET A 149 -15.86 -1.89 -16.47
C MET A 149 -16.37 -3.10 -17.28
N GLN A 150 -16.81 -2.85 -18.51
CA GLN A 150 -17.30 -3.89 -19.42
C GLN A 150 -16.20 -4.89 -19.78
N GLU A 151 -15.08 -4.39 -20.32
CA GLU A 151 -14.04 -5.20 -20.96
C GLU A 151 -12.83 -5.52 -20.05
N PRO A 152 -12.19 -6.68 -20.23
CA PRO A 152 -10.89 -6.98 -19.63
C PRO A 152 -9.80 -6.07 -20.18
N VAL A 153 -8.85 -5.68 -19.33
CA VAL A 153 -7.67 -4.88 -19.70
C VAL A 153 -6.40 -5.69 -19.46
N LEU A 154 -5.46 -5.61 -20.40
CA LEU A 154 -4.20 -6.37 -20.32
C LEU A 154 -3.26 -5.81 -19.24
N PRO A 155 -2.42 -6.66 -18.61
CA PRO A 155 -1.45 -6.22 -17.62
C PRO A 155 -0.47 -5.20 -18.20
N GLY A 156 -0.13 -4.18 -17.41
CA GLY A 156 0.78 -3.09 -17.78
C GLY A 156 0.11 -1.96 -18.57
N CYS A 157 -1.14 -2.11 -19.02
CA CYS A 157 -1.93 -1.00 -19.54
C CYS A 157 -2.41 -0.10 -18.39
N PHE A 158 -2.66 1.18 -18.69
CA PHE A 158 -3.29 2.09 -17.73
C PHE A 158 -4.59 2.68 -18.29
N LEU A 159 -5.48 3.09 -17.39
CA LEU A 159 -6.76 3.71 -17.69
C LEU A 159 -7.09 4.80 -16.67
N ARG A 160 -8.09 5.64 -16.96
CA ARG A 160 -8.65 6.58 -15.97
C ARG A 160 -9.78 5.90 -15.20
N ALA A 161 -9.72 5.96 -13.88
CA ALA A 161 -10.73 5.38 -13.00
C ALA A 161 -11.26 6.42 -12.01
N ARG A 162 -12.57 6.45 -11.82
CA ARG A 162 -13.23 7.24 -10.77
C ARG A 162 -13.36 6.40 -9.52
N ALA A 163 -12.80 6.86 -8.41
CA ALA A 163 -12.99 6.23 -7.11
C ALA A 163 -14.41 6.46 -6.60
N ILE A 164 -15.14 5.37 -6.36
CA ILE A 164 -16.55 5.38 -5.94
C ILE A 164 -16.76 4.80 -4.54
N GLY A 165 -15.76 4.10 -3.98
CA GLY A 165 -15.83 3.57 -2.62
C GLY A 165 -14.50 3.01 -2.14
N LEU A 166 -14.47 2.68 -0.86
CA LEU A 166 -13.35 2.01 -0.20
C LEU A 166 -13.85 0.67 0.34
N MET A 167 -13.07 -0.39 0.15
CA MET A 167 -13.31 -1.70 0.73
C MET A 167 -12.27 -1.92 1.83
N PRO A 168 -12.64 -1.72 3.11
CA PRO A 168 -11.73 -2.04 4.20
C PRO A 168 -11.53 -3.55 4.26
N MET A 169 -10.26 -3.96 4.33
CA MET A 169 -9.89 -5.36 4.33
C MET A 169 -8.76 -5.60 5.32
N ILE A 170 -8.85 -6.71 6.04
CA ILE A 170 -7.83 -7.19 6.95
C ILE A 170 -7.29 -8.50 6.36
N ASP A 171 -6.02 -8.50 5.97
CA ASP A 171 -5.29 -9.68 5.49
C ASP A 171 -4.30 -10.13 6.55
N GLN A 172 -4.54 -11.30 7.15
CA GLN A 172 -3.68 -11.86 8.22
C GLN A 172 -3.40 -10.91 9.40
N GLY A 173 -4.34 -9.99 9.69
CA GLY A 173 -4.22 -9.02 10.78
C GLY A 173 -3.62 -7.68 10.36
N GLU A 174 -3.16 -7.54 9.11
CA GLU A 174 -2.68 -6.29 8.54
C GLU A 174 -3.78 -5.61 7.73
N LYS A 175 -3.78 -4.27 7.75
CA LYS A 175 -4.76 -3.46 7.05
C LYS A 175 -4.36 -3.35 5.57
N ASP A 176 -5.24 -3.79 4.68
CA ASP A 176 -5.02 -3.86 3.22
C ASP A 176 -6.24 -3.29 2.47
N ASP A 177 -6.58 -2.03 2.77
CA ASP A 177 -7.73 -1.35 2.17
C ASP A 177 -7.61 -1.28 0.65
N LYS A 178 -8.73 -1.47 -0.05
CA LYS A 178 -8.76 -1.43 -1.53
C LYS A 178 -9.73 -0.37 -2.03
N ILE A 179 -9.30 0.41 -3.01
CA ILE A 179 -10.18 1.36 -3.69
C ILE A 179 -11.11 0.60 -4.64
N ILE A 180 -12.41 0.89 -4.57
CA ILE A 180 -13.37 0.46 -5.59
C ILE A 180 -13.61 1.62 -6.54
N ALA A 181 -13.36 1.37 -7.82
CA ALA A 181 -13.43 2.38 -8.86
C ALA A 181 -14.19 1.88 -10.09
N VAL A 182 -14.61 2.82 -10.94
CA VAL A 182 -15.18 2.54 -12.27
C VAL A 182 -14.32 3.17 -13.34
N CYS A 183 -14.24 2.58 -14.53
CA CYS A 183 -13.57 3.22 -15.66
C CYS A 183 -14.28 4.54 -16.01
N ALA A 184 -13.55 5.66 -15.98
CA ALA A 184 -14.09 7.00 -16.19
C ALA A 184 -14.52 7.25 -17.66
N ASP A 185 -14.03 6.42 -18.57
CA ASP A 185 -14.25 6.52 -20.02
C ASP A 185 -15.19 5.43 -20.56
N ASP A 186 -15.59 4.47 -19.74
CA ASP A 186 -16.54 3.42 -20.11
C ASP A 186 -17.99 3.98 -20.09
N PRO A 187 -18.72 4.03 -21.22
CA PRO A 187 -20.06 4.59 -21.27
C PRO A 187 -21.06 3.90 -20.33
N GLU A 188 -20.86 2.60 -20.06
CA GLU A 188 -21.73 1.81 -19.18
C GLU A 188 -21.47 2.10 -17.70
N TYR A 189 -20.25 2.52 -17.33
CA TYR A 189 -19.86 2.66 -15.92
C TYR A 189 -19.56 4.10 -15.48
N ARG A 190 -19.24 5.02 -16.40
CA ARG A 190 -18.80 6.39 -16.09
C ARG A 190 -19.79 7.22 -15.28
N HIS A 191 -21.06 6.81 -15.23
CA HIS A 191 -22.13 7.51 -14.52
C HIS A 191 -22.19 7.15 -13.02
N TYR A 192 -21.53 6.07 -12.59
CA TYR A 192 -21.42 5.74 -11.16
C TYR A 192 -20.48 6.72 -10.46
N THR A 193 -20.90 7.19 -9.30
CA THR A 193 -20.24 8.24 -8.50
C THR A 193 -20.08 7.85 -7.04
N ASP A 194 -20.85 6.87 -6.55
CA ASP A 194 -20.75 6.33 -5.20
C ASP A 194 -21.04 4.82 -5.20
N ILE A 195 -20.40 4.09 -4.29
CA ILE A 195 -20.50 2.63 -4.15
C ILE A 195 -21.93 2.15 -3.97
N LYS A 196 -22.79 2.97 -3.32
CA LYS A 196 -24.20 2.64 -3.08
C LYS A 196 -25.04 2.59 -4.36
N GLN A 197 -24.54 3.12 -5.46
CA GLN A 197 -25.22 3.07 -6.75
C GLN A 197 -25.02 1.72 -7.46
N LEU A 198 -24.05 0.91 -7.03
CA LEU A 198 -23.90 -0.45 -7.54
C LEU A 198 -25.01 -1.36 -7.00
N ALA A 199 -25.39 -2.36 -7.80
CA ALA A 199 -26.32 -3.38 -7.37
C ALA A 199 -25.79 -4.07 -6.09
N PRO A 200 -26.62 -4.29 -5.04
CA PRO A 200 -26.15 -4.92 -3.80
C PRO A 200 -25.49 -6.29 -4.00
N HIS A 201 -25.97 -7.05 -4.98
CA HIS A 201 -25.37 -8.34 -5.34
C HIS A 201 -23.93 -8.20 -5.87
N ARG A 202 -23.63 -7.13 -6.61
CA ARG A 202 -22.26 -6.84 -7.10
C ARG A 202 -21.28 -6.67 -5.94
N LEU A 203 -21.69 -5.96 -4.90
CA LEU A 203 -20.87 -5.75 -3.70
C LEU A 203 -20.64 -7.07 -2.96
N MET A 204 -21.66 -7.92 -2.89
CA MET A 204 -21.57 -9.25 -2.30
C MET A 204 -20.59 -10.17 -3.06
N GLU A 205 -20.63 -10.15 -4.40
CA GLU A 205 -19.67 -10.90 -5.23
C GLU A 205 -18.22 -10.45 -4.97
N ILE A 206 -17.98 -9.13 -4.93
CA ILE A 206 -16.65 -8.56 -4.69
C ILE A 206 -16.15 -8.95 -3.30
N LYS A 207 -16.98 -8.75 -2.26
CA LYS A 207 -16.67 -9.14 -0.88
C LYS A 207 -16.30 -10.62 -0.80
N ARG A 208 -17.14 -11.48 -1.40
CA ARG A 208 -16.94 -12.92 -1.35
C ARG A 208 -15.65 -13.36 -2.03
N PHE A 209 -15.29 -12.73 -3.15
CA PHE A 209 -14.03 -13.01 -3.83
C PHE A 209 -12.82 -12.78 -2.91
N PHE A 210 -12.74 -11.63 -2.23
CA PHE A 210 -11.61 -11.32 -1.35
C PHE A 210 -11.58 -12.15 -0.06
N GLU A 211 -12.74 -12.58 0.45
CA GLU A 211 -12.79 -13.55 1.55
C GLU A 211 -12.30 -14.95 1.13
N ASP A 212 -12.52 -15.36 -0.12
CA ASP A 212 -12.29 -16.73 -0.58
C ASP A 212 -10.94 -16.94 -1.28
N TYR A 213 -10.37 -15.94 -1.95
CA TYR A 213 -9.27 -16.16 -2.91
C TYR A 213 -8.00 -16.78 -2.29
N LYS A 214 -7.74 -16.52 -1.01
CA LYS A 214 -6.59 -17.05 -0.24
C LYS A 214 -6.93 -18.26 0.65
N LYS A 215 -8.16 -18.78 0.66
CA LYS A 215 -8.55 -19.89 1.55
C LYS A 215 -7.73 -21.16 1.32
N ASN A 216 -7.43 -21.50 0.07
CA ASN A 216 -6.60 -22.66 -0.28
C ASN A 216 -5.10 -22.46 0.09
N GLU A 217 -4.71 -21.26 0.53
CA GLU A 217 -3.39 -20.97 1.10
C GLU A 217 -3.40 -21.07 2.64
N ASN A 218 -4.51 -21.50 3.27
CA ASN A 218 -4.74 -21.50 4.72
C ASN A 218 -4.59 -20.12 5.37
N LYS A 219 -4.98 -19.06 4.64
CA LYS A 219 -5.01 -17.69 5.14
C LYS A 219 -6.44 -17.21 5.32
N GLU A 220 -6.63 -16.39 6.34
CA GLU A 220 -7.91 -15.74 6.61
C GLU A 220 -7.85 -14.28 6.18
N VAL A 221 -8.92 -13.85 5.50
CA VAL A 221 -9.14 -12.48 5.05
C VAL A 221 -10.53 -12.07 5.51
N ALA A 222 -10.64 -10.90 6.12
CA ALA A 222 -11.91 -10.30 6.51
C ALA A 222 -12.16 -9.02 5.71
N VAL A 223 -13.38 -8.85 5.23
CA VAL A 223 -13.81 -7.66 4.50
C VAL A 223 -14.95 -7.03 5.26
N ASP A 224 -14.78 -5.76 5.66
CA ASP A 224 -15.82 -5.01 6.36
C ASP A 224 -16.86 -4.45 5.38
N ASP A 225 -17.75 -3.59 5.87
CA ASP A 225 -18.71 -2.91 5.02
C ASP A 225 -18.03 -1.90 4.10
N PHE A 226 -18.50 -1.84 2.85
CA PHE A 226 -18.00 -0.88 1.87
C PHE A 226 -18.31 0.55 2.32
N LEU A 227 -17.29 1.41 2.26
CA LEU A 227 -17.36 2.81 2.63
C LEU A 227 -17.56 3.71 1.39
N PRO A 228 -18.17 4.89 1.56
CA PRO A 228 -18.57 5.77 0.45
C PRO A 228 -17.37 6.37 -0.31
N ALA A 229 -17.66 7.02 -1.45
CA ALA A 229 -16.65 7.64 -2.30
C ALA A 229 -15.75 8.64 -1.56
N SER A 230 -16.31 9.40 -0.61
CA SER A 230 -15.55 10.38 0.19
C SER A 230 -14.41 9.73 0.97
N THR A 231 -14.65 8.56 1.56
CA THR A 231 -13.62 7.82 2.31
C THR A 231 -12.52 7.30 1.38
N ALA A 232 -12.89 6.88 0.16
CA ALA A 232 -11.92 6.52 -0.86
C ALA A 232 -11.02 7.70 -1.26
N HIS A 233 -11.62 8.91 -1.41
CA HIS A 233 -10.86 10.12 -1.75
C HIS A 233 -9.88 10.50 -0.65
N GLU A 234 -10.30 10.38 0.62
CA GLU A 234 -9.43 10.60 1.78
C GLU A 234 -8.27 9.60 1.83
N ALA A 235 -8.54 8.31 1.59
CA ALA A 235 -7.51 7.27 1.57
C ALA A 235 -6.49 7.48 0.44
N ILE A 236 -6.95 7.83 -0.77
CA ILE A 236 -6.06 8.15 -1.90
C ILE A 236 -5.20 9.37 -1.56
N GLN A 237 -5.80 10.43 -1.01
CA GLN A 237 -5.07 11.64 -0.63
C GLN A 237 -3.99 11.34 0.42
N TYR A 238 -4.33 10.59 1.47
CA TYR A 238 -3.35 10.16 2.47
C TYR A 238 -2.20 9.37 1.86
N SER A 239 -2.50 8.45 0.95
CA SER A 239 -1.50 7.66 0.26
C SER A 239 -0.60 8.48 -0.68
N MET A 240 -1.13 9.55 -1.29
CA MET A 240 -0.34 10.52 -2.05
C MET A 240 0.63 11.29 -1.15
N ASP A 241 0.18 11.68 0.05
CA ASP A 241 1.00 12.38 1.03
C ASP A 241 2.17 11.50 1.51
N LEU A 242 1.91 10.23 1.84
CA LEU A 242 2.96 9.25 2.17
C LEU A 242 3.97 9.07 1.04
N TYR A 243 3.50 8.97 -0.20
CA TYR A 243 4.39 8.87 -1.36
C TYR A 243 5.27 10.11 -1.52
N ALA A 244 4.70 11.31 -1.33
CA ALA A 244 5.47 12.55 -1.41
C ALA A 244 6.59 12.60 -0.35
N GLU A 245 6.29 12.18 0.89
CA GLU A 245 7.29 12.06 1.95
C GLU A 245 8.37 11.04 1.59
N TYR A 246 7.99 9.86 1.11
CA TYR A 246 8.92 8.83 0.64
C TYR A 246 9.90 9.34 -0.42
N ILE A 247 9.42 10.07 -1.43
CA ILE A 247 10.27 10.65 -2.46
C ILE A 247 11.20 11.71 -1.88
N LEU A 248 10.71 12.59 -1.01
CA LEU A 248 11.55 13.62 -0.38
C LEU A 248 12.66 13.02 0.49
N HIS A 249 12.36 11.95 1.23
CA HIS A 249 13.36 11.23 2.01
C HIS A 249 14.38 10.52 1.12
N SER A 250 13.94 9.96 -0.01
CA SER A 250 14.81 9.29 -0.98
C SER A 250 15.74 10.27 -1.71
N LEU A 251 15.29 11.49 -2.00
CA LEU A 251 16.10 12.55 -2.63
C LEU A 251 17.11 13.23 -1.68
N ARG A 252 16.91 13.11 -0.36
CA ARG A 252 17.82 13.68 0.66
C ARG A 252 19.01 12.78 0.98
N ARG A 253 18.98 11.51 0.56
CA ARG A 253 20.06 10.54 0.74
C ARG A 253 20.97 10.54 -0.49
#